data_AF-A0A2N1QRJ5-F1
#
_entry.id   AF-A0A2N1QRJ5-F1
#
_cell.length_a   1.000
_cell.length_b   1.000
_cell.length_c   1.000
_cell.angle_alpha   90.00
_cell.angle_beta   90.00
_cell.angle_gamma   90.00
#
_symmetry.space_group_name_H-M   'P 1'
#
loop_
_entity.id
_entity.type
_entity.pdbx_description
1 polymer ?
#
loop_
_entity_poly.entity_id
_entity_poly.type
_entity_poly.pdbx_seq_one_letter_code
_entity_poly.pdbx_strand_id
1 'polypeptide(L)'
;MVFFAVLTLLLLIPGLSEARLSSEDAKAVWSRVAKATELTDLPFTVKQETIPNAWVANGSSVTVTTGLLELLDTQAELYGVLSHEAGHAKLNHYENTVKRGVGLSVAAALFGKLFGGGIAETAAGVGANLAYAGWSREQEVEADDYSVHLAHKMGENPVGLYSALLKLSKSGKRGEPSGFNSHPPDERRLLHLRNEILSLNPKAKFPDGSEKGAVQQPQSHSVGEPENTTAQKGGYDIDAAIERMKKEEAAKAKAEEQNS
;
A
#
# COMPACT_ATOMS: atom_id res chain seq x y z
N MET A 1 -65.46 -26.11 15.17
CA MET A 1 -64.46 -25.15 15.67
C MET A 1 -63.12 -25.57 15.11
N VAL A 2 -62.58 -24.77 14.18
CA VAL A 2 -61.34 -25.05 13.43
C VAL A 2 -60.17 -24.48 14.22
N PHE A 3 -59.21 -25.31 14.63
CA PHE A 3 -57.94 -24.86 15.20
C PHE A 3 -56.87 -24.87 14.10
N PHE A 4 -56.45 -23.71 13.63
CA PHE A 4 -55.23 -23.54 12.84
C PHE A 4 -54.04 -23.47 13.80
N ALA A 5 -53.20 -24.50 13.81
CA ALA A 5 -51.89 -24.42 14.43
C ALA A 5 -50.95 -23.69 13.46
N VAL A 6 -50.61 -22.43 13.78
CA VAL A 6 -49.56 -21.70 13.09
C VAL A 6 -48.22 -22.23 13.60
N LEU A 7 -47.62 -23.12 12.82
CA LEU A 7 -46.24 -23.56 13.02
C LEU A 7 -45.30 -22.42 12.56
N THR A 8 -44.89 -21.57 13.49
CA THR A 8 -43.77 -20.63 13.28
C THR A 8 -42.49 -21.43 13.11
N LEU A 9 -42.10 -21.68 11.86
CA LEU A 9 -40.79 -22.18 11.49
C LEU A 9 -39.76 -21.08 11.77
N LEU A 10 -39.15 -21.13 12.95
CA LEU A 10 -37.98 -20.33 13.29
C LEU A 10 -36.79 -20.93 12.53
N LEU A 11 -36.49 -20.40 11.34
CA LEU A 11 -35.24 -20.69 10.63
C LEU A 11 -34.09 -20.12 11.47
N LEU A 12 -33.45 -20.98 12.28
CA LEU A 12 -32.07 -20.75 12.68
C LEU A 12 -31.24 -20.72 11.40
N ILE A 13 -30.76 -19.54 11.02
CA ILE A 13 -29.68 -19.39 10.04
C ILE A 13 -28.37 -19.35 10.85
N PRO A 14 -27.66 -20.48 11.02
CA PRO A 14 -26.29 -20.42 11.50
C PRO A 14 -25.43 -19.82 10.40
N GLY A 15 -24.79 -18.69 10.67
CA GLY A 15 -23.81 -18.08 9.78
C GLY A 15 -24.35 -16.89 8.99
N LEU A 16 -24.55 -15.76 9.67
CA LEU A 16 -24.22 -14.48 9.05
C LEU A 16 -22.70 -14.52 8.81
N SER A 17 -22.30 -15.02 7.64
CA SER A 17 -21.04 -14.57 7.05
C SER A 17 -21.10 -13.05 7.10
N GLU A 18 -20.18 -12.41 7.84
CA GLU A 18 -19.87 -10.99 7.66
C GLU A 18 -19.88 -10.74 6.14
N ALA A 19 -20.71 -9.80 5.69
CA ALA A 19 -20.88 -9.58 4.26
C ALA A 19 -19.53 -9.16 3.69
N ARG A 20 -18.97 -9.95 2.76
CA ARG A 20 -17.77 -9.59 2.00
C ARG A 20 -18.00 -8.23 1.33
N LEU A 21 -16.95 -7.43 1.21
CA LEU A 21 -17.07 -6.08 0.64
C LEU A 21 -17.66 -6.14 -0.78
N SER A 22 -18.65 -5.30 -1.04
CA SER A 22 -19.27 -5.17 -2.36
C SER A 22 -18.46 -4.25 -3.28
N SER A 23 -18.80 -4.24 -4.57
CA SER A 23 -18.23 -3.27 -5.50
C SER A 23 -18.64 -1.83 -5.15
N GLU A 24 -19.82 -1.67 -4.56
CA GLU A 24 -20.36 -0.41 -4.06
C GLU A 24 -19.57 0.08 -2.84
N ASP A 25 -19.25 -0.81 -1.90
CA ASP A 25 -18.35 -0.50 -0.77
C ASP A 25 -16.99 -0.05 -1.29
N ALA A 26 -16.44 -0.76 -2.28
CA ALA A 26 -15.14 -0.43 -2.84
C ALA A 26 -15.10 0.95 -3.49
N LYS A 27 -16.15 1.30 -4.27
CA LYS A 27 -16.31 2.65 -4.85
C LYS A 27 -16.46 3.72 -3.77
N ALA A 28 -17.25 3.45 -2.72
CA ALA A 28 -17.45 4.38 -1.63
C ALA A 28 -16.15 4.65 -0.86
N VAL A 29 -15.39 3.59 -0.54
CA VAL A 29 -14.08 3.72 0.11
C VAL A 29 -13.10 4.48 -0.79
N TRP A 30 -13.02 4.15 -2.08
CA TRP A 30 -12.17 4.89 -3.00
C TRP A 30 -12.55 6.37 -3.07
N SER A 31 -13.83 6.72 -3.11
CA SER A 31 -14.27 8.12 -3.10
C SER A 31 -13.76 8.90 -1.87
N ARG A 32 -13.73 8.26 -0.69
CA ARG A 32 -13.16 8.86 0.53
C ARG A 32 -11.65 9.04 0.42
N VAL A 33 -10.93 8.01 -0.04
CA VAL A 33 -9.47 8.07 -0.24
C VAL A 33 -9.11 9.13 -1.28
N ALA A 34 -9.73 9.10 -2.46
CA ALA A 34 -9.49 10.02 -3.57
C ALA A 34 -9.71 11.48 -3.16
N LYS A 35 -10.77 11.76 -2.39
CA LYS A 35 -11.01 13.10 -1.84
C LYS A 35 -9.90 13.51 -0.87
N ALA A 36 -9.45 12.61 -0.01
CA ALA A 36 -8.42 12.90 0.99
C ALA A 36 -7.02 13.08 0.37
N THR A 37 -6.77 12.49 -0.80
CA THR A 37 -5.47 12.54 -1.50
C THR A 37 -5.46 13.48 -2.72
N GLU A 38 -6.59 14.13 -3.01
CA GLU A 38 -6.79 14.96 -4.21
C GLU A 38 -6.64 14.17 -5.53
N LEU A 39 -6.92 12.86 -5.51
CA LEU A 39 -6.90 11.95 -6.67
C LEU A 39 -8.31 11.69 -7.23
N THR A 40 -9.20 12.69 -7.19
CA THR A 40 -10.63 12.54 -7.48
C THR A 40 -10.96 12.18 -8.92
N ASP A 41 -10.05 12.46 -9.85
CA ASP A 41 -10.28 12.28 -11.28
C ASP A 41 -9.89 10.87 -11.78
N LEU A 42 -9.34 10.02 -10.89
CA LEU A 42 -8.92 8.68 -11.27
C LEU A 42 -10.12 7.73 -11.40
N PRO A 43 -10.34 7.11 -12.56
CA PRO A 43 -11.37 6.09 -12.73
C PRO A 43 -11.08 4.89 -11.83
N PHE A 44 -12.14 4.36 -11.21
CA PHE A 44 -12.09 3.22 -10.31
C PHE A 44 -12.74 1.99 -10.93
N THR A 45 -12.03 0.87 -10.93
CA THR A 45 -12.50 -0.40 -11.51
C THR A 45 -12.43 -1.54 -10.50
N VAL A 46 -13.44 -2.41 -10.51
CA VAL A 46 -13.39 -3.71 -9.84
C VAL A 46 -13.16 -4.78 -10.90
N LYS A 47 -12.01 -5.43 -10.84
CA LYS A 47 -11.60 -6.48 -11.78
C LYS A 47 -12.00 -7.85 -11.25
N GLN A 48 -12.58 -8.68 -12.12
CA GLN A 48 -12.97 -10.05 -11.79
C GLN A 48 -11.74 -10.97 -11.79
N GLU A 49 -11.06 -11.05 -10.64
CA GLU A 49 -9.86 -11.85 -10.42
C GLU A 49 -9.85 -12.39 -8.99
N THR A 50 -9.58 -13.69 -8.82
CA THR A 50 -9.62 -14.37 -7.52
C THR A 50 -8.37 -14.12 -6.66
N ILE A 51 -7.30 -13.61 -7.27
CA ILE A 51 -6.05 -13.27 -6.58
C ILE A 51 -6.25 -11.89 -5.93
N PRO A 52 -6.07 -11.77 -4.60
CA PRO A 52 -6.20 -10.49 -3.91
C PRO A 52 -5.18 -9.46 -4.43
N ASN A 53 -5.66 -8.34 -4.96
CA ASN A 53 -4.79 -7.27 -5.43
C ASN A 53 -5.52 -5.91 -5.50
N ALA A 54 -4.74 -4.83 -5.42
CA ALA A 54 -5.15 -3.46 -5.71
C ALA A 54 -3.95 -2.69 -6.27
N TRP A 55 -4.17 -1.69 -7.13
CA TRP A 55 -3.08 -0.83 -7.60
C TRP A 55 -3.59 0.50 -8.15
N VAL A 56 -2.71 1.51 -8.13
CA VAL A 56 -2.87 2.76 -8.88
C VAL A 56 -1.96 2.70 -10.12
N ALA A 57 -2.53 2.55 -11.30
CA ALA A 57 -1.75 2.45 -12.54
C ALA A 57 -1.29 3.84 -13.00
N ASN A 58 -0.03 4.21 -12.72
CA ASN A 58 0.61 5.45 -13.21
C ASN A 58 -0.24 6.72 -13.05
N GLY A 59 -1.02 6.83 -11.96
CA GLY A 59 -1.92 7.98 -11.76
C GLY A 59 -3.03 8.11 -12.81
N SER A 60 -3.43 7.02 -13.47
CA SER A 60 -4.42 7.03 -14.55
C SER A 60 -5.68 6.24 -14.22
N SER A 61 -5.61 5.31 -13.27
CA SER A 61 -6.74 4.51 -12.82
C SER A 61 -6.41 3.81 -11.51
N VAL A 62 -7.46 3.43 -10.78
CA VAL A 62 -7.37 2.61 -9.58
C VAL A 62 -8.16 1.34 -9.81
N THR A 63 -7.55 0.20 -9.52
CA THR A 63 -8.19 -1.11 -9.67
C THR A 63 -8.11 -1.90 -8.38
N VAL A 64 -9.18 -2.61 -8.05
CA VAL A 64 -9.21 -3.64 -7.00
C VAL A 64 -9.72 -4.94 -7.59
N THR A 65 -9.26 -6.09 -7.10
CA THR A 65 -9.77 -7.40 -7.53
C THR A 65 -10.90 -7.88 -6.65
N THR A 66 -11.81 -8.69 -7.19
CA THR A 66 -12.84 -9.36 -6.39
C THR A 66 -12.25 -10.25 -5.32
N GLY A 67 -11.11 -10.90 -5.57
CA GLY A 67 -10.37 -11.67 -4.56
C GLY A 67 -9.90 -10.85 -3.37
N LEU A 68 -9.58 -9.56 -3.54
CA LEU A 68 -9.27 -8.67 -2.42
C LEU A 68 -10.52 -8.36 -1.62
N LEU A 69 -11.63 -8.04 -2.30
CA LEU A 69 -12.90 -7.76 -1.62
C LEU A 69 -13.45 -8.98 -0.87
N GLU A 70 -13.14 -10.20 -1.34
CA GLU A 70 -13.44 -11.44 -0.65
C GLU A 70 -12.52 -11.73 0.55
N LEU A 71 -11.30 -11.20 0.54
CA LEU A 71 -10.30 -11.38 1.60
C LEU A 71 -10.56 -10.44 2.79
N LEU A 72 -11.04 -9.23 2.51
CA LEU A 72 -11.23 -8.18 3.51
C LEU A 72 -12.64 -8.26 4.13
N ASP A 73 -12.74 -7.96 5.43
CA ASP A 73 -14.01 -7.99 6.18
C ASP A 73 -14.55 -6.57 6.41
N THR A 74 -13.70 -5.53 6.37
CA THR A 74 -14.11 -4.17 6.74
C THR A 74 -13.70 -3.12 5.72
N GLN A 75 -14.50 -2.05 5.62
CA GLN A 75 -14.14 -0.88 4.82
C GLN A 75 -12.84 -0.22 5.30
N ALA A 76 -12.50 -0.33 6.60
CA ALA A 76 -11.25 0.20 7.14
C ALA A 76 -10.02 -0.53 6.57
N GLU A 77 -10.10 -1.84 6.39
CA GLU A 77 -9.05 -2.62 5.73
C GLU A 77 -8.86 -2.18 4.28
N LEU A 78 -9.96 -2.03 3.54
CA LEU A 78 -9.90 -1.58 2.16
C LEU A 78 -9.40 -0.13 2.06
N TYR A 79 -9.78 0.73 3.00
CA TYR A 79 -9.27 2.09 3.09
C TYR A 79 -7.76 2.09 3.30
N GLY A 80 -7.24 1.24 4.19
CA GLY A 80 -5.82 1.04 4.41
C GLY A 80 -5.09 0.65 3.13
N VAL A 81 -5.56 -0.38 2.42
CA VAL A 81 -4.96 -0.81 1.15
C VAL A 81 -4.98 0.30 0.10
N LEU A 82 -6.13 0.94 -0.13
CA LEU A 82 -6.24 1.98 -1.16
C LEU A 82 -5.47 3.26 -0.82
N SER A 83 -5.35 3.61 0.46
CA SER A 83 -4.53 4.75 0.89
C SER A 83 -3.02 4.44 0.81
N HIS A 84 -2.60 3.19 1.00
CA HIS A 84 -1.24 2.74 0.74
C HIS A 84 -0.89 2.88 -0.76
N GLU A 85 -1.75 2.37 -1.65
CA GLU A 85 -1.56 2.52 -3.10
C GLU A 85 -1.57 4.00 -3.54
N ALA A 86 -2.45 4.81 -2.95
CA ALA A 86 -2.43 6.26 -3.17
C ALA A 86 -1.15 6.91 -2.62
N GLY A 87 -0.58 6.41 -1.52
CA GLY A 87 0.70 6.83 -0.97
C GLY A 87 1.83 6.69 -1.98
N HIS A 88 1.93 5.55 -2.67
CA HIS A 88 2.92 5.37 -3.75
C HIS A 88 2.79 6.43 -4.86
N ALA A 89 1.56 6.76 -5.26
CA ALA A 89 1.32 7.79 -6.26
C ALA A 89 1.70 9.18 -5.73
N LYS A 90 1.25 9.53 -4.53
CA LYS A 90 1.46 10.84 -3.91
C LYS A 90 2.92 11.11 -3.55
N LEU A 91 3.70 10.07 -3.24
CA LEU A 91 5.13 10.16 -2.94
C LEU A 91 6.03 10.00 -4.18
N ASN A 92 5.45 10.03 -5.39
CA ASN A 92 6.17 9.91 -6.65
C ASN A 92 7.04 8.63 -6.74
N HIS A 93 6.66 7.54 -6.05
CA HIS A 93 7.46 6.32 -6.01
C HIS A 93 7.69 5.75 -7.41
N TYR A 94 6.67 5.81 -8.29
CA TYR A 94 6.78 5.39 -9.68
C TYR A 94 7.87 6.14 -10.44
N GLU A 95 7.83 7.47 -10.42
CA GLU A 95 8.85 8.28 -11.10
C GLU A 95 10.24 8.06 -10.52
N ASN A 96 10.34 7.91 -9.20
CA ASN A 96 11.61 7.67 -8.52
C ASN A 96 12.21 6.33 -8.91
N THR A 97 11.40 5.28 -9.02
CA THR A 97 11.83 3.95 -9.50
C THR A 97 12.26 4.01 -10.96
N VAL A 98 11.49 4.67 -11.83
CA VAL A 98 11.87 4.86 -13.25
C VAL A 98 13.18 5.65 -13.37
N LYS A 99 13.33 6.77 -12.66
CA LYS A 99 14.55 7.60 -12.66
C LYS A 99 15.77 6.82 -12.17
N ARG A 100 15.64 6.02 -11.10
CA ARG A 100 16.70 5.14 -10.60
C ARG A 100 17.14 4.15 -11.67
N GLY A 101 16.19 3.51 -12.34
CA GLY A 101 16.48 2.55 -13.40
C GLY A 101 17.12 3.16 -14.65
N VAL A 102 16.69 4.35 -15.07
CA VAL A 102 17.34 5.11 -16.14
C VAL A 102 18.77 5.50 -15.72
N GLY A 103 18.95 6.00 -14.49
CA GLY A 103 20.26 6.34 -13.95
C GLY A 103 21.22 5.14 -13.92
N LEU A 104 20.75 3.98 -13.48
CA LEU A 104 21.51 2.72 -13.52
C LEU A 104 21.85 2.30 -14.96
N SER A 105 20.91 2.47 -15.90
CA SER A 105 21.15 2.15 -17.32
C SER A 105 22.25 3.05 -17.92
N VAL A 106 22.23 4.35 -17.61
CA VAL A 106 23.24 5.32 -18.05
C VAL A 106 24.60 5.00 -17.41
N ALA A 107 24.64 4.73 -16.10
CA ALA A 107 25.86 4.36 -15.39
C ALA A 107 26.48 3.08 -15.96
N ALA A 108 25.66 2.05 -16.23
CA ALA A 108 26.06 0.81 -16.88
C ALA A 108 26.67 1.06 -18.28
N ALA A 109 26.04 1.91 -19.10
CA ALA A 109 26.55 2.25 -20.43
C ALA A 109 27.91 2.97 -20.37
N LEU A 110 28.09 3.88 -19.40
CA LEU A 110 29.37 4.57 -19.18
C LEU A 110 30.47 3.61 -18.71
N PHE A 111 30.13 2.68 -17.81
CA PHE A 111 31.06 1.66 -17.31
C PHE A 111 31.47 0.67 -18.41
N GLY A 112 30.51 0.20 -19.22
CA GLY A 112 30.77 -0.66 -20.38
C GLY A 112 31.69 0.00 -21.41
N LYS A 113 31.51 1.31 -21.66
CA LYS A 113 32.38 2.10 -22.54
C LYS A 113 33.79 2.27 -21.98
N LEU A 114 33.94 2.38 -20.65
CA LEU A 114 35.23 2.60 -19.99
C LEU A 114 36.05 1.31 -19.81
N PHE A 115 35.39 0.15 -19.64
CA PHE A 115 36.03 -1.12 -19.31
C PHE A 115 35.87 -2.22 -20.37
N GLY A 116 35.26 -1.93 -21.53
CA GLY A 116 35.23 -2.82 -22.70
C GLY A 116 34.25 -4.01 -22.60
N GLY A 117 33.33 -4.00 -21.64
CA GLY A 117 32.30 -5.03 -21.48
C GLY A 117 31.08 -4.80 -22.37
N GLY A 118 30.44 -5.89 -22.84
CA GLY A 118 29.27 -5.87 -23.71
C GLY A 118 28.10 -5.04 -23.15
N ILE A 119 27.70 -4.02 -23.91
CA ILE A 119 26.61 -3.09 -23.55
C ILE A 119 25.25 -3.81 -23.52
N ALA A 120 25.11 -4.90 -24.29
CA ALA A 120 23.86 -5.63 -24.47
C ALA A 120 23.45 -6.48 -23.23
N GLU A 121 24.36 -7.28 -22.65
CA GLU A 121 24.05 -8.05 -21.44
C GLU A 121 23.73 -7.15 -20.23
N THR A 122 24.42 -6.01 -20.11
CA THR A 122 24.23 -5.09 -18.98
C THR A 122 22.89 -4.33 -19.09
N ALA A 123 22.53 -3.87 -20.30
CA ALA A 123 21.25 -3.20 -20.54
C ALA A 123 20.04 -4.14 -20.36
N ALA A 124 20.15 -5.40 -20.80
CA ALA A 124 19.12 -6.41 -20.59
C ALA A 124 18.92 -6.73 -19.10
N GLY A 125 20.01 -6.80 -18.32
CA GLY A 125 19.96 -6.99 -16.87
C GLY A 125 19.31 -5.82 -16.12
N VAL A 126 19.58 -4.57 -16.51
CA VAL A 126 18.96 -3.39 -15.87
C VAL A 126 17.48 -3.25 -16.25
N GLY A 127 17.12 -3.51 -17.51
CA GLY A 127 15.72 -3.50 -17.96
C GLY A 127 14.87 -4.59 -17.31
N ALA A 128 15.42 -5.80 -17.15
CA ALA A 128 14.78 -6.87 -16.40
C ALA A 128 14.64 -6.53 -14.91
N ASN A 129 15.66 -5.93 -14.28
CA ASN A 129 15.56 -5.50 -12.89
C ASN A 129 14.51 -4.39 -12.69
N LEU A 130 14.33 -3.47 -13.64
CA LEU A 130 13.27 -2.45 -13.59
C LEU A 130 11.86 -3.03 -13.74
N ALA A 131 11.69 -4.04 -14.59
CA ALA A 131 10.41 -4.72 -14.78
C ALA A 131 10.04 -5.63 -13.60
N TYR A 132 11.04 -6.09 -12.83
CA TYR A 132 10.86 -6.94 -11.63
C TYR A 132 11.03 -6.19 -10.30
N ALA A 133 11.57 -4.98 -10.30
CA ALA A 133 11.77 -4.20 -9.08
C ALA A 133 10.43 -3.67 -8.60
N GLY A 134 9.85 -4.40 -7.65
CA GLY A 134 8.91 -3.80 -6.72
C GLY A 134 9.53 -2.58 -6.01
N TRP A 135 8.72 -1.88 -5.21
CA TRP A 135 9.19 -0.76 -4.42
C TRP A 135 10.31 -1.18 -3.45
N SER A 136 11.26 -0.26 -3.24
CA SER A 136 12.29 -0.42 -2.20
C SER A 136 11.63 -0.54 -0.83
N ARG A 137 12.32 -1.15 0.14
CA ARG A 137 11.81 -1.33 1.51
C ARG A 137 11.43 0.01 2.15
N GLU A 138 12.19 1.06 1.82
CA GLU A 138 11.97 2.42 2.29
C GLU A 138 10.67 3.00 1.70
N GLN A 139 10.42 2.78 0.40
CA GLN A 139 9.18 3.21 -0.25
C GLN A 139 7.94 2.50 0.31
N GLU A 140 8.05 1.23 0.71
CA GLU A 140 6.97 0.51 1.39
C GLU A 140 6.65 1.11 2.74
N VAL A 141 7.68 1.40 3.55
CA VAL A 141 7.52 2.02 4.86
C VAL A 141 6.92 3.42 4.75
N GLU A 142 7.35 4.21 3.77
CA GLU A 142 6.79 5.54 3.51
C GLU A 142 5.31 5.48 3.10
N ALA A 143 4.92 4.49 2.28
CA ALA A 143 3.51 4.28 1.89
C ALA A 143 2.65 3.73 3.04
N ASP A 144 3.22 2.87 3.90
CA ASP A 144 2.61 2.38 5.14
C ASP A 144 2.32 3.53 6.11
N ASP A 145 3.31 4.39 6.37
CA ASP A 145 3.18 5.57 7.20
C ASP A 145 2.12 6.52 6.63
N TYR A 146 2.21 6.81 5.32
CA TYR A 146 1.23 7.65 4.65
C TYR A 146 -0.20 7.14 4.86
N SER A 147 -0.44 5.83 4.68
CA SER A 147 -1.75 5.21 4.88
C SER A 147 -2.26 5.34 6.31
N VAL A 148 -1.43 5.01 7.30
CA VAL A 148 -1.79 5.05 8.73
C VAL A 148 -2.10 6.48 9.17
N HIS A 149 -1.27 7.45 8.78
CA HIS A 149 -1.45 8.85 9.11
C HIS A 149 -2.67 9.45 8.42
N LEU A 150 -2.89 9.12 7.14
CA LEU A 150 -4.08 9.57 6.42
C LEU A 150 -5.35 9.03 7.07
N ALA A 151 -5.38 7.74 7.39
CA ALA A 151 -6.52 7.13 8.08
C ALA A 151 -6.80 7.84 9.41
N HIS A 152 -5.76 8.04 10.23
CA HIS A 152 -5.89 8.76 11.50
C HIS A 152 -6.42 10.19 11.31
N LYS A 153 -5.85 10.95 10.38
CA LYS A 153 -6.24 12.34 10.08
C LYS A 153 -7.67 12.46 9.59
N MET A 154 -8.15 11.48 8.82
CA MET A 154 -9.51 11.46 8.27
C MET A 154 -10.54 10.82 9.20
N GLY A 155 -10.15 10.39 10.40
CA GLY A 155 -11.04 9.74 11.37
C GLY A 155 -11.40 8.29 11.02
N GLU A 156 -10.69 7.68 10.08
CA GLU A 156 -10.78 6.27 9.75
C GLU A 156 -9.96 5.43 10.76
N ASN A 157 -10.17 4.12 10.79
CA ASN A 157 -9.41 3.25 11.71
C ASN A 157 -8.01 2.93 11.13
N PRO A 158 -6.91 3.44 11.75
CA PRO A 158 -5.55 3.24 11.23
C PRO A 158 -5.07 1.78 11.34
N VAL A 159 -5.76 0.92 12.11
CA VAL A 159 -5.48 -0.53 12.15
C VAL A 159 -5.83 -1.24 10.84
N GLY A 160 -6.60 -0.59 9.95
CA GLY A 160 -7.08 -1.19 8.70
C GLY A 160 -5.97 -1.81 7.84
N LEU A 161 -4.90 -1.06 7.56
CA LEU A 161 -3.79 -1.56 6.73
C LEU A 161 -3.07 -2.75 7.39
N TYR A 162 -2.80 -2.68 8.70
CA TYR A 162 -2.22 -3.80 9.46
C TYR A 162 -3.08 -5.06 9.33
N SER A 163 -4.40 -4.93 9.51
CA SER A 163 -5.32 -6.05 9.44
C SER A 163 -5.38 -6.66 8.03
N ALA A 164 -5.43 -5.82 6.99
CA ALA A 164 -5.40 -6.27 5.59
C ALA A 164 -4.12 -7.04 5.26
N LEU A 165 -2.96 -6.53 5.67
CA LEU A 165 -1.66 -7.17 5.49
C LEU A 165 -1.58 -8.50 6.27
N LEU A 166 -2.05 -8.54 7.52
CA LEU A 166 -2.08 -9.78 8.30
C LEU A 166 -2.98 -10.85 7.65
N LYS A 167 -4.08 -10.46 7.00
CA LYS A 167 -4.93 -11.38 6.26
C LYS A 167 -4.25 -11.88 4.99
N LEU A 168 -3.63 -10.97 4.22
CA LEU A 168 -2.89 -11.35 3.02
C LEU A 168 -1.78 -12.36 3.34
N SER A 169 -1.01 -12.14 4.43
CA SER A 169 0.07 -13.04 4.86
C SER A 169 -0.44 -14.45 5.19
N LYS A 170 -1.64 -14.56 5.78
CA LYS A 170 -2.26 -15.83 6.17
C LYS A 170 -3.02 -16.52 5.04
N SER A 171 -3.41 -15.79 4.00
CA SER A 171 -4.27 -16.32 2.94
C SER A 171 -3.61 -17.40 2.08
N GLY A 172 -2.27 -17.39 1.97
CA GLY A 172 -1.52 -18.24 1.03
C GLY A 172 -1.83 -17.96 -0.45
N LYS A 173 -2.73 -17.01 -0.75
CA LYS A 173 -3.14 -16.62 -2.10
C LYS A 173 -2.16 -15.57 -2.63
N ARG A 174 -1.04 -16.03 -3.17
CA ARG A 174 -0.08 -15.17 -3.90
C ARG A 174 -0.16 -15.46 -5.39
N GLY A 175 -0.50 -14.46 -6.19
CA GLY A 175 -0.34 -14.49 -7.65
C GLY A 175 1.02 -13.95 -8.09
N GLU A 176 1.15 -13.71 -9.40
CA GLU A 176 2.28 -12.94 -9.95
C GLU A 176 2.42 -11.60 -9.19
N PRO A 177 3.63 -11.24 -8.73
CA PRO A 177 3.85 -10.01 -7.99
C PRO A 177 3.44 -8.77 -8.81
N SER A 178 2.35 -8.12 -8.43
CA SER A 178 1.91 -6.83 -9.00
C SER A 178 1.02 -6.10 -8.00
N GLY A 179 1.05 -4.75 -7.98
CA GLY A 179 0.24 -3.93 -7.06
C GLY A 179 0.45 -4.28 -5.57
N PHE A 180 -0.63 -4.27 -4.80
CA PHE A 180 -0.66 -4.71 -3.40
C PHE A 180 -0.04 -6.10 -3.18
N ASN A 181 -0.17 -7.02 -4.15
CA ASN A 181 0.44 -8.36 -4.06
C ASN A 181 1.94 -8.39 -4.49
N SER A 182 2.49 -7.35 -5.15
CA SER A 182 3.96 -7.26 -5.34
C SER A 182 4.71 -6.89 -4.07
N HIS A 183 4.01 -6.37 -3.06
CA HIS A 183 4.62 -5.93 -1.81
C HIS A 183 4.06 -6.73 -0.64
N PRO A 184 4.35 -8.04 -0.59
CA PRO A 184 3.77 -8.89 0.43
C PRO A 184 4.20 -8.41 1.83
N PRO A 185 3.33 -8.57 2.82
CA PRO A 185 3.65 -8.27 4.21
C PRO A 185 4.85 -9.10 4.67
N ASP A 186 5.81 -8.43 5.29
CA ASP A 186 6.84 -9.06 6.11
C ASP A 186 6.63 -8.69 7.59
N GLU A 187 7.27 -9.44 8.49
CA GLU A 187 7.16 -9.21 9.93
C GLU A 187 7.65 -7.81 10.34
N ARG A 188 8.59 -7.23 9.59
CA ARG A 188 9.12 -5.89 9.85
C ARG A 188 8.07 -4.83 9.59
N ARG A 189 7.36 -4.88 8.46
CA ARG A 189 6.29 -3.94 8.11
C ARG A 189 5.13 -4.01 9.07
N LEU A 190 4.68 -5.23 9.43
CA LEU A 190 3.63 -5.40 10.44
C LEU A 190 4.04 -4.78 11.77
N LEU A 191 5.27 -5.02 12.23
CA LEU A 191 5.75 -4.40 13.46
C LEU A 191 5.87 -2.87 13.34
N HIS A 192 6.36 -2.36 12.22
CA HIS A 192 6.47 -0.93 11.96
C HIS A 192 5.10 -0.26 12.04
N LEU A 193 4.12 -0.76 11.29
CA LEU A 193 2.73 -0.32 11.33
C LEU A 193 2.16 -0.37 12.74
N ARG A 194 2.38 -1.47 13.47
CA ARG A 194 1.92 -1.60 14.86
C ARG A 194 2.48 -0.48 15.74
N ASN A 195 3.78 -0.21 15.65
CA ASN A 195 4.43 0.82 16.45
C ASN A 195 3.92 2.22 16.07
N GLU A 196 3.74 2.49 14.78
CA GLU A 196 3.24 3.77 14.30
C GLU A 196 1.79 4.00 14.71
N ILE A 197 0.93 2.99 14.56
CA ILE A 197 -0.46 3.05 15.01
C ILE A 197 -0.56 3.29 16.52
N LEU A 198 0.31 2.65 17.33
CA LEU A 198 0.33 2.86 18.78
C LEU A 198 0.89 4.24 19.18
N SER A 199 1.74 4.85 18.34
CA SER A 199 2.24 6.22 18.55
C SER A 199 1.10 7.24 18.38
N LEU A 200 0.21 7.01 17.41
CA LEU A 200 -0.97 7.83 17.13
C LEU A 200 -2.16 7.53 18.07
N ASN A 201 -2.36 6.26 18.40
CA ASN A 201 -3.44 5.79 19.28
C ASN A 201 -2.95 4.68 20.21
N PRO A 202 -2.47 5.01 21.43
CA PRO A 202 -1.98 4.02 22.40
C PRO A 202 -3.04 3.00 22.85
N LYS A 203 -4.32 3.22 22.55
CA LYS A 203 -5.43 2.30 22.89
C LYS A 203 -5.88 1.43 21.72
N ALA A 204 -5.23 1.55 20.56
CA ALA A 204 -5.54 0.73 19.39
C ALA A 204 -5.54 -0.77 19.72
N LYS A 205 -6.42 -1.52 19.06
CA LYS A 205 -6.59 -2.97 19.22
C LYS A 205 -6.27 -3.65 17.90
N PHE A 206 -5.41 -4.65 17.93
CA PHE A 206 -5.00 -5.37 16.75
C PHE A 206 -5.69 -6.74 16.68
N PRO A 207 -5.99 -7.25 15.47
CA PRO A 207 -6.68 -8.53 15.30
C PRO A 207 -5.92 -9.75 15.85
N ASP A 208 -4.61 -9.63 16.08
CA ASP A 208 -3.76 -10.67 16.68
C ASP A 208 -3.42 -10.40 18.15
N GLY A 209 -3.98 -9.36 18.76
CA GLY A 209 -3.69 -8.98 20.15
C GLY A 209 -2.28 -8.43 20.36
N SER A 210 -1.57 -8.07 19.29
CA SER A 210 -0.19 -7.61 19.36
C SER A 210 -0.01 -6.34 20.18
N GLU A 211 -1.07 -5.56 20.50
CA GLU A 211 -0.94 -4.38 21.39
C GLU A 211 -0.37 -4.70 22.78
N LYS A 212 -0.45 -5.96 23.24
CA LYS A 212 -0.04 -6.36 24.60
C LYS A 212 1.44 -6.79 24.72
N GLY A 213 2.16 -6.92 23.60
CA GLY A 213 3.56 -7.35 23.60
C GLY A 213 4.55 -6.21 23.79
N ALA A 214 5.77 -6.50 24.26
CA ALA A 214 6.86 -5.51 24.21
C ALA A 214 7.16 -5.13 22.74
N VAL A 215 7.55 -3.88 22.49
CA VAL A 215 8.04 -3.43 21.19
C VAL A 215 9.44 -4.03 21.00
N GLN A 216 9.56 -5.05 20.16
CA GLN A 216 10.87 -5.61 19.78
C GLN A 216 11.03 -5.46 18.28
N GLN A 217 11.85 -4.49 17.83
CA GLN A 217 12.31 -4.47 16.44
C GLN A 217 13.02 -5.79 16.14
N PRO A 218 12.70 -6.50 15.04
CA PRO A 218 13.46 -7.66 14.64
C PRO A 218 14.91 -7.22 14.45
N GLN A 219 15.84 -7.91 15.13
CA GLN A 219 17.27 -7.70 14.93
C GLN A 219 17.54 -7.87 13.43
N SER A 220 18.02 -6.82 12.78
CA SER A 220 18.46 -6.91 11.39
C SER A 220 19.54 -7.99 11.30
N HIS A 221 19.27 -9.09 10.61
CA HIS A 221 20.36 -9.85 10.02
C HIS A 221 20.95 -8.98 8.91
N SER A 222 21.89 -8.13 9.30
CA SER A 222 22.66 -7.25 8.44
C SER A 222 23.69 -8.07 7.67
N VAL A 223 23.50 -8.22 6.36
CA VAL A 223 24.65 -8.34 5.47
C VAL A 223 24.92 -6.93 4.95
N GLY A 224 25.84 -6.26 5.64
CA GLY A 224 26.64 -5.12 5.21
C GLY A 224 25.99 -3.97 4.44
N GLU A 225 25.57 -2.93 5.16
CA GLU A 225 25.66 -1.53 4.68
C GLU A 225 25.96 -0.64 5.90
N PRO A 226 26.81 0.41 5.78
CA PRO A 226 27.27 1.16 6.93
C PRO A 226 26.15 2.04 7.50
N GLU A 227 25.84 1.81 8.77
CA GLU A 227 24.99 2.67 9.58
C GLU A 227 25.60 4.07 9.71
N ASN A 228 24.98 5.04 9.06
CA ASN A 228 25.06 6.42 9.53
C ASN A 228 23.76 7.16 9.23
N THR A 229 22.76 6.98 10.08
CA THR A 229 21.79 8.04 10.38
C THR A 229 21.25 7.85 11.81
N THR A 230 21.51 8.84 12.65
CA THR A 230 20.84 9.10 13.92
C THR A 230 19.33 8.94 13.78
N ALA A 231 18.75 7.96 14.48
CA ALA A 231 17.31 7.80 14.61
C ALA A 231 16.71 9.06 15.24
N GLN A 232 16.05 9.89 14.43
CA GLN A 232 15.21 10.97 14.93
C GLN A 232 13.96 10.35 15.56
N LYS A 233 13.82 10.52 16.89
CA LYS A 233 12.55 10.39 17.59
C LYS A 233 11.62 11.52 17.12
N GLY A 234 10.78 11.25 16.14
CA GLY A 234 9.72 12.14 15.69
C GLY A 234 8.89 11.41 14.66
N GLY A 235 7.59 11.22 14.96
CA GLY A 235 6.64 10.59 14.03
C GLY A 235 6.63 11.32 12.68
N TYR A 236 6.27 10.58 11.64
CA TYR A 236 6.22 11.07 10.27
C TYR A 236 5.30 12.31 10.17
N ASP A 237 5.84 13.45 9.71
CA ASP A 237 5.07 14.69 9.56
C ASP A 237 4.33 14.70 8.22
N ILE A 238 3.08 14.21 8.25
CA ILE A 238 2.22 14.13 7.07
C ILE A 238 1.93 15.51 6.46
N ASP A 239 1.89 16.58 7.27
CA ASP A 239 1.62 17.93 6.76
C ASP A 239 2.85 18.47 6.02
N ALA A 240 4.05 18.21 6.53
CA ALA A 240 5.29 18.51 5.82
C ALA A 240 5.45 17.66 4.55
N ALA A 241 5.02 16.39 4.55
CA ALA A 241 4.99 15.56 3.35
C ALA A 241 4.04 16.14 2.30
N ILE A 242 2.79 16.47 2.69
CA ILE A 242 1.79 17.11 1.80
C ILE A 242 2.29 18.47 1.29
N GLU A 243 2.94 19.28 2.12
CA GLU A 243 3.53 20.55 1.69
C GLU A 243 4.67 20.37 0.67
N ARG A 244 5.59 19.41 0.91
CA ARG A 244 6.66 19.10 -0.06
C ARG A 244 6.05 18.67 -1.39
N MET A 245 5.03 17.82 -1.36
CA MET A 245 4.33 17.35 -2.55
C MET A 245 3.71 18.52 -3.34
N LYS A 246 3.01 19.44 -2.66
CA LYS A 246 2.45 20.64 -3.32
C LYS A 246 3.52 21.52 -3.96
N LYS A 247 4.69 21.64 -3.32
CA LYS A 247 5.83 22.39 -3.86
C LYS A 247 6.45 21.71 -5.08
N GLU A 248 6.59 20.39 -5.06
CA GLU A 248 7.13 19.61 -6.19
C GLU A 248 6.20 19.63 -7.40
N GLU A 249 4.88 19.50 -7.18
CA GLU A 249 3.86 19.54 -8.24
C GLU A 249 3.81 20.92 -8.90
N ALA A 250 3.87 21.99 -8.10
CA ALA A 250 3.99 23.36 -8.60
C ALA A 250 5.30 23.61 -9.37
N ALA A 251 6.39 22.95 -8.99
CA ALA A 251 7.66 23.04 -9.69
C ALA A 251 7.63 22.31 -11.05
N LYS A 252 6.98 21.14 -11.13
CA LYS A 252 6.77 20.41 -12.39
C LYS A 252 5.90 21.19 -13.37
N ALA A 253 4.76 21.72 -12.91
CA ALA A 253 3.88 22.52 -13.75
C ALA A 253 4.60 23.74 -14.38
N LYS A 254 5.45 24.42 -13.59
CA LYS A 254 6.28 25.53 -14.10
C LYS A 254 7.36 25.08 -15.10
N ALA A 255 7.92 23.89 -14.93
CA ALA A 255 8.93 23.35 -15.84
C ALA A 255 8.32 22.91 -17.18
N GLU A 256 7.06 22.46 -17.20
CA GLU A 256 6.32 22.12 -18.42
C GLU A 256 5.90 23.37 -19.20
N GLU A 257 5.48 24.44 -18.50
CA GLU A 257 5.14 25.73 -19.11
C GLU A 257 6.35 26.44 -19.74
N GLN A 258 7.56 26.23 -19.20
CA GLN A 258 8.81 26.78 -19.74
C GLN A 258 9.39 26.00 -20.93
N ASN A 259 8.90 24.78 -21.17
CA ASN A 259 9.32 23.90 -22.27
C ASN A 259 8.26 23.76 -23.37
N SER A 260 7.18 24.56 -23.29
CA SER A 260 6.10 24.67 -24.29
C SER A 260 6.20 25.98 -25.07
#